data_AF-A0A183LKY2-F1
#
_entry.id   AF-A0A183LKY2-F1
#
_cell.length_a   1.000
_cell.length_b   1.000
_cell.length_c   1.000
_cell.angle_alpha   90.00
_cell.angle_beta   90.00
_cell.angle_gamma   90.00
#
_symmetry.space_group_name_H-M   'P 1'
#
loop_
_entity.id
_entity.type
_entity.pdbx_description
1 polymer ?
#
loop_
_entity_poly.entity_id
_entity_poly.type
_entity_poly.pdbx_seq_one_letter_code
_entity_poly.pdbx_strand_id
1 'polypeptide(L)'
;MGRRRPTSQCRQHIQPEMKRNELFENYYKNQGIVPEDEWADFIDYLKRDLPITFRVTGFRDQNKELLRLIKQKYRKDISEMQHYMCDEKDQTNGTFEPLPWYPNEMAWQLSVSKYAVRKTEELRMLQQFLVSETESGKLNFCNNVFL
;
A
#
# COMPACT_ATOMS: atom_id res chain seq x y z
N MET A 1 32.77 6.71 19.62
CA MET A 1 32.26 5.33 19.45
C MET A 1 30.74 5.35 19.52
N GLY A 2 30.06 5.61 18.40
CA GLY A 2 28.59 5.70 18.36
C GLY A 2 27.96 4.33 18.57
N ARG A 3 27.03 4.22 19.54
CA ARG A 3 26.25 3.00 19.75
C ARG A 3 25.42 2.74 18.49
N ARG A 4 25.77 1.70 17.72
CA ARG A 4 24.92 1.19 16.64
C ARG A 4 23.58 0.81 17.28
N ARG A 5 22.47 1.36 16.76
CA ARG A 5 21.13 0.88 17.12
C ARG A 5 21.12 -0.64 16.86
N PRO A 6 20.61 -1.46 17.79
CA PRO A 6 20.42 -2.88 17.51
C PRO A 6 19.58 -2.96 16.23
N THR A 7 20.04 -3.75 15.26
CA THR A 7 19.24 -4.09 14.09
C THR A 7 18.00 -4.81 14.61
N SER A 8 16.92 -4.06 14.81
CA SER A 8 15.61 -4.63 15.12
C SER A 8 15.34 -5.66 14.02
N GLN A 9 15.18 -6.92 14.44
CA GLN A 9 14.72 -7.99 13.56
C GLN A 9 13.61 -7.43 12.69
N CYS A 10 13.90 -7.34 11.39
CA CYS A 10 13.07 -6.60 10.46
C CYS A 10 11.75 -7.36 10.33
N ARG A 11 10.72 -6.88 11.04
CA ARG A 11 9.29 -7.24 10.99
C ARG A 11 9.00 -8.60 10.35
N GLN A 12 8.87 -9.63 11.18
CA GLN A 12 8.36 -10.94 10.78
C GLN A 12 7.01 -10.76 10.04
N HIS A 13 6.81 -11.54 8.98
CA HIS A 13 5.53 -11.61 8.28
C HIS A 13 4.46 -12.07 9.28
N ILE A 14 3.53 -11.18 9.63
CA ILE A 14 2.47 -11.48 10.58
C ILE A 14 1.54 -12.48 9.91
N GLN A 15 1.57 -13.72 10.40
CA GLN A 15 0.71 -14.77 9.85
C GLN A 15 -0.76 -14.46 10.19
N PRO A 16 -1.72 -14.82 9.32
CA PRO A 16 -3.15 -14.56 9.53
C PRO A 16 -3.66 -15.01 10.92
N GLU A 17 -3.15 -16.12 11.42
CA GLU A 17 -3.45 -16.69 12.73
C GLU A 17 -3.03 -15.79 13.89
N MET A 18 -2.02 -14.94 13.71
CA MET A 18 -1.56 -13.96 14.71
C MET A 18 -2.40 -12.67 14.69
N LYS A 19 -3.27 -12.47 13.69
CA LYS A 19 -4.14 -11.29 13.58
C LYS A 19 -5.49 -11.46 14.28
N ARG A 20 -5.65 -12.49 15.14
CA ARG A 20 -6.88 -12.73 15.91
C ARG A 20 -6.68 -12.35 17.38
N ASN A 21 -7.58 -11.51 17.91
CA ASN A 21 -7.59 -11.16 19.33
C ASN A 21 -9.05 -11.12 19.83
N GLU A 22 -9.41 -12.10 20.65
CA GLU A 22 -10.77 -12.28 21.14
C GLU A 22 -11.21 -11.15 22.09
N LEU A 23 -10.28 -10.56 22.86
CA LEU A 23 -10.58 -9.41 23.71
C LEU A 23 -10.89 -8.16 22.88
N PHE A 24 -10.16 -7.97 21.78
CA PHE A 24 -10.41 -6.87 20.84
C PHE A 24 -11.78 -7.02 20.17
N GLU A 25 -12.06 -8.21 19.62
CA GLU A 25 -13.32 -8.47 18.92
C GLU A 25 -14.52 -8.29 19.87
N ASN A 26 -14.46 -8.83 21.09
CA ASN A 26 -15.54 -8.65 22.08
C ASN A 26 -15.72 -7.20 22.53
N TYR A 27 -14.62 -6.47 22.75
CA TYR A 27 -14.69 -5.07 23.21
C TYR A 27 -15.39 -4.18 22.18
N TYR A 28 -14.99 -4.25 20.91
CA TYR A 28 -15.58 -3.41 19.85
C TYR A 28 -16.96 -3.89 19.40
N LYS A 29 -17.24 -5.19 19.47
CA LYS A 29 -18.59 -5.72 19.20
C LYS A 29 -19.61 -5.18 20.22
N ASN A 30 -19.24 -5.16 21.50
CA ASN A 30 -20.10 -4.67 22.58
C ASN A 30 -20.35 -3.15 22.54
N GLN A 31 -19.56 -2.38 21.78
CA GLN A 31 -19.80 -0.95 21.60
C GLN A 31 -20.97 -0.64 20.64
N GLY A 32 -21.41 -1.62 19.84
CA GLY A 32 -22.54 -1.44 18.92
C GLY A 32 -22.30 -0.39 17.84
N ILE A 33 -21.03 -0.14 17.47
CA ILE A 33 -20.67 0.83 16.41
C ILE A 33 -20.98 0.26 15.02
N VAL A 34 -20.78 -1.05 14.85
CA VAL A 34 -21.00 -1.77 13.59
C VAL A 34 -22.19 -2.71 13.78
N PRO A 35 -23.15 -2.77 12.83
CA PRO A 35 -24.24 -3.75 12.85
C PRO A 35 -23.70 -5.19 12.95
N GLU A 36 -24.42 -6.08 13.64
CA GLU A 36 -23.96 -7.47 13.82
C GLU A 36 -23.80 -8.22 12.49
N ASP A 37 -24.63 -7.89 11.50
CA ASP A 37 -24.60 -8.49 10.16
C ASP A 37 -23.31 -8.14 9.38
N GLU A 38 -22.73 -6.96 9.63
CA GLU A 38 -21.51 -6.47 8.96
C GLU A 38 -20.24 -6.73 9.76
N TRP A 39 -20.36 -7.28 10.97
CA TRP A 39 -19.23 -7.48 11.89
C TRP A 39 -18.15 -8.39 11.29
N ALA A 40 -18.57 -9.47 10.64
CA ALA A 40 -17.66 -10.42 10.00
C ALA A 40 -16.84 -9.75 8.89
N ASP A 41 -17.50 -8.97 8.04
CA ASP A 41 -16.85 -8.24 6.94
C ASP A 41 -15.88 -7.18 7.49
N PHE A 42 -16.30 -6.41 8.51
CA PHE A 42 -15.46 -5.42 9.15
C PHE A 42 -14.14 -6.00 9.68
N ILE A 43 -14.23 -7.13 10.42
CA ILE A 43 -13.05 -7.82 10.94
C ILE A 43 -12.16 -8.36 9.81
N ASP A 44 -12.77 -8.86 8.73
CA ASP A 44 -12.01 -9.31 7.55
C ASP A 44 -11.24 -8.15 6.92
N TYR A 45 -11.87 -6.99 6.72
CA TYR A 45 -11.21 -5.78 6.19
C TYR A 45 -10.05 -5.31 7.07
N LEU A 46 -10.18 -5.38 8.41
CA LEU A 46 -9.09 -5.03 9.33
C LEU A 46 -7.90 -6.00 9.26
N LYS A 47 -8.16 -7.27 8.91
CA LYS A 47 -7.11 -8.31 8.79
C LYS A 47 -6.35 -8.21 7.47
N ARG A 48 -6.96 -7.63 6.43
CA ARG A 48 -6.32 -7.43 5.11
C ARG A 48 -5.13 -6.48 5.20
N ASP A 49 -4.13 -6.73 4.36
CA ASP A 49 -2.97 -5.85 4.29
C ASP A 49 -3.34 -4.54 3.59
N LEU A 50 -2.82 -3.43 4.12
CA LEU A 50 -3.10 -2.12 3.53
C LEU A 50 -2.42 -1.99 2.17
N PRO A 51 -3.15 -1.49 1.16
CA PRO A 51 -2.57 -1.17 -0.13
C PRO A 51 -1.57 -0.02 0.01
N ILE A 52 -0.65 0.07 -0.94
CA ILE A 52 0.31 1.15 -1.02
C ILE A 52 -0.34 2.30 -1.77
N THR A 53 -0.42 3.47 -1.15
CA THR A 53 -1.01 4.66 -1.76
C THR A 53 0.02 5.78 -1.82
N PHE A 54 -0.08 6.61 -2.86
CA PHE A 54 0.72 7.82 -2.95
C PHE A 54 -0.04 8.92 -3.66
N ARG A 55 0.33 10.15 -3.35
CA ARG A 55 -0.27 11.36 -3.88
C ARG A 55 0.78 12.24 -4.52
N VAL A 56 0.50 12.79 -5.68
CA VAL A 56 1.30 13.82 -6.32
C VAL A 56 0.97 15.16 -5.67
N THR A 57 1.99 15.85 -5.15
CA THR A 57 1.84 17.17 -4.50
C THR A 57 2.86 18.13 -5.05
N GLY A 58 2.42 19.27 -5.58
CA GLY A 58 3.32 20.24 -6.20
C GLY A 58 2.60 21.31 -7.01
N PHE A 59 3.35 22.22 -7.62
CA PHE A 59 2.82 23.26 -8.50
C PHE A 59 2.22 22.66 -9.77
N ARG A 60 1.05 23.17 -10.17
CA ARG A 60 0.10 22.52 -11.11
C ARG A 60 0.69 22.10 -12.46
N ASP A 61 1.73 22.76 -12.97
CA ASP A 61 2.27 22.46 -14.31
C ASP A 61 3.38 21.40 -14.29
N GLN A 62 4.23 21.37 -13.28
CA GLN A 62 5.25 20.32 -13.12
C GLN A 62 4.61 18.96 -12.81
N ASN A 63 3.49 18.95 -12.08
CA ASN A 63 2.79 17.73 -11.71
C ASN A 63 2.12 17.02 -12.91
N LYS A 64 1.72 17.77 -13.94
CA LYS A 64 1.10 17.17 -15.14
C LYS A 64 2.09 16.30 -15.89
N GLU A 65 3.34 16.75 -16.00
CA GLU A 65 4.39 15.98 -16.67
C GLU A 65 4.81 14.76 -15.84
N LEU A 66 4.92 14.90 -14.52
CA LEU A 66 5.16 13.76 -13.62
C LEU A 66 4.02 12.73 -13.70
N LEU A 67 2.77 13.19 -13.70
CA LEU A 67 1.60 12.33 -13.84
C LEU A 67 1.61 11.61 -15.20
N ARG A 68 1.98 12.31 -16.27
CA ARG A 68 2.12 11.73 -17.62
C ARG A 68 3.20 10.65 -17.64
N LEU A 69 4.36 10.92 -17.03
CA LEU A 69 5.45 9.96 -16.91
C LEU A 69 5.03 8.73 -16.10
N ILE A 70 4.32 8.93 -14.98
CA ILE A 70 3.81 7.82 -14.17
C ILE A 70 2.81 6.97 -14.96
N LYS A 71 1.87 7.61 -15.65
CA LYS A 71 0.88 6.94 -16.51
C LYS A 71 1.48 6.23 -17.72
N GLN A 72 2.61 6.68 -18.26
CA GLN A 72 3.21 6.08 -19.45
C GLN A 72 4.20 4.97 -19.09
N LYS A 73 5.10 5.27 -18.15
CA LYS A 73 6.15 4.36 -17.70
C LYS A 73 5.55 3.23 -16.88
N TYR A 74 4.91 3.58 -15.76
CA TYR A 74 4.47 2.57 -14.81
C TYR A 74 3.15 1.89 -15.19
N ARG A 75 2.31 2.46 -16.06
CA ARG A 75 1.15 1.70 -16.56
C ARG A 75 1.56 0.47 -17.37
N LYS A 76 2.60 0.59 -18.20
CA LYS A 76 3.12 -0.54 -18.99
C LYS A 76 3.85 -1.53 -18.10
N ASP A 77 4.79 -1.04 -17.30
CA ASP A 77 5.55 -1.86 -16.35
C ASP A 77 4.60 -2.61 -15.40
N ILE A 78 3.52 -1.98 -14.95
CA ILE A 78 2.54 -2.60 -14.04
C ILE A 78 1.59 -3.55 -14.77
N SER A 79 1.16 -3.28 -16.01
CA SER A 79 0.39 -4.25 -16.79
C SER A 79 1.20 -5.51 -17.10
N GLU A 80 2.51 -5.39 -17.31
CA GLU A 80 3.42 -6.53 -17.44
C GLU A 80 3.61 -7.23 -16.08
N MET A 81 3.76 -6.50 -14.98
CA MET A 81 3.81 -7.08 -13.62
C MET A 81 2.51 -7.76 -13.19
N GLN A 82 1.34 -7.28 -13.62
CA GLN A 82 0.04 -7.91 -13.39
C GLN A 82 0.02 -9.33 -13.94
N HIS A 83 0.69 -9.57 -15.08
CA HIS A 83 0.82 -10.91 -15.66
C HIS A 83 1.63 -11.86 -14.76
N TYR A 84 2.71 -11.38 -14.16
CA TYR A 84 3.57 -12.17 -13.25
C TYR A 84 2.97 -12.43 -11.86
N MET A 85 1.98 -11.63 -11.43
CA MET A 85 1.32 -11.80 -10.13
C MET A 85 0.11 -12.76 -10.17
N CYS A 86 -0.31 -13.19 -11.36
CA CYS A 86 -1.41 -14.15 -11.55
C CYS A 86 -0.99 -15.63 -11.41
N ASP A 87 0.28 -15.94 -11.13
CA ASP A 87 0.73 -17.32 -10.88
C ASP A 87 0.32 -17.81 -9.47
N GLU A 88 -0.89 -18.35 -9.44
CA GLU A 88 -1.45 -19.46 -8.65
C GLU A 88 -1.42 -19.49 -7.10
N LYS A 89 -0.71 -18.65 -6.33
CA LYS A 89 -0.75 -18.81 -4.84
C LYS A 89 -0.89 -17.58 -3.94
N ASP A 90 -0.73 -16.35 -4.42
CA ASP A 90 -0.97 -15.14 -3.61
C ASP A 90 -1.98 -14.24 -4.36
N GLN A 91 -3.26 -14.31 -3.98
CA GLN A 91 -4.38 -13.53 -4.55
C GLN A 91 -4.31 -12.02 -4.23
N THR A 92 -3.14 -11.38 -4.34
CA THR A 92 -3.10 -9.93 -4.43
C THR A 92 -3.09 -9.56 -5.90
N ASN A 93 -4.29 -9.40 -6.47
CA ASN A 93 -4.49 -8.75 -7.76
C ASN A 93 -3.94 -7.32 -7.64
N GLY A 94 -2.66 -7.16 -7.98
CA GLY A 94 -1.91 -5.92 -7.86
C GLY A 94 -2.38 -4.91 -8.88
N THR A 95 -3.55 -4.30 -8.64
CA THR A 95 -4.08 -3.26 -9.52
C THR A 95 -3.45 -1.92 -9.15
N PHE A 96 -3.06 -1.16 -10.17
CA PHE A 96 -2.56 0.19 -10.04
C PHE A 96 -3.55 1.15 -10.68
N GLU A 97 -4.33 1.82 -9.84
CA GLU A 97 -5.45 2.65 -10.28
C GLU A 97 -5.41 4.01 -9.60
N PRO A 98 -5.86 5.06 -10.30
CA PRO A 98 -6.12 6.33 -9.66
C PRO A 98 -7.31 6.18 -8.69
N LEU A 99 -7.26 6.91 -7.58
CA LEU A 99 -8.39 6.95 -6.65
C LEU A 99 -9.56 7.71 -7.30
N PRO A 100 -10.73 7.07 -7.51
CA PRO A 100 -11.83 7.65 -8.29
C PRO A 100 -12.42 8.91 -7.64
N TRP A 101 -12.33 9.00 -6.32
CA TRP A 101 -12.81 10.15 -5.55
C TRP A 101 -11.80 11.31 -5.49
N TYR A 102 -10.54 11.11 -5.91
CA TYR A 102 -9.51 12.14 -5.83
C TYR A 102 -9.43 12.96 -7.14
N PRO A 103 -9.47 14.30 -7.09
CA PRO A 103 -9.53 15.13 -8.29
C PRO A 103 -8.26 14.98 -9.14
N ASN A 104 -8.45 15.08 -10.47
CA ASN A 104 -7.38 15.09 -11.48
C ASN A 104 -6.45 13.87 -11.46
N GLU A 105 -6.89 12.74 -10.91
CA GLU A 105 -6.10 11.50 -10.81
C GLU A 105 -4.72 11.74 -10.17
N MET A 106 -4.63 12.68 -9.23
CA MET A 106 -3.38 13.01 -8.56
C MET A 106 -3.05 12.07 -7.40
N ALA A 107 -3.94 11.12 -7.08
CA ALA A 107 -3.70 10.10 -6.08
C ALA A 107 -3.90 8.72 -6.70
N TRP A 108 -3.00 7.82 -6.37
CA TRP A 108 -2.90 6.49 -6.93
C TRP A 108 -2.77 5.46 -5.83
N GLN A 109 -3.34 4.29 -6.10
CA GLN A 109 -3.30 3.14 -5.22
C GLN A 109 -2.72 1.95 -5.98
N LEU A 110 -1.84 1.23 -5.30
CA LEU A 110 -1.31 -0.06 -5.70
C LEU A 110 -1.80 -1.11 -4.68
N SER A 111 -2.66 -2.01 -5.12
CA SER A 111 -3.27 -3.09 -4.31
C SER A 111 -2.32 -4.27 -4.08
N VAL A 112 -1.07 -3.97 -3.72
CA VAL A 112 -0.06 -4.98 -3.36
C VAL A 112 0.28 -4.87 -1.88
N SER A 113 0.59 -5.99 -1.25
CA SER A 113 1.08 -5.98 0.13
C SER A 113 2.50 -5.39 0.19
N LYS A 114 2.84 -4.77 1.32
CA LYS A 114 4.21 -4.27 1.58
C LYS A 114 5.26 -5.38 1.48
N TYR A 115 4.86 -6.62 1.69
CA TYR A 115 5.73 -7.79 1.60
C TYR A 115 5.98 -8.19 0.15
N ALA A 116 4.94 -8.19 -0.69
CA ALA A 116 5.07 -8.48 -2.13
C ALA A 116 6.05 -7.51 -2.83
N VAL A 117 6.02 -6.22 -2.46
CA VAL A 117 6.95 -5.22 -3.01
C VAL A 117 8.42 -5.51 -2.73
N ARG A 118 8.72 -6.18 -1.61
CA ARG A 118 10.11 -6.53 -1.25
C ARG A 118 10.60 -7.80 -1.94
N LYS A 119 9.70 -8.63 -2.47
CA LYS A 119 10.04 -9.91 -3.13
C LYS A 119 10.42 -9.71 -4.60
N THR A 120 9.76 -8.78 -5.27
CA THR A 120 9.86 -8.58 -6.72
C THR A 120 10.73 -7.37 -7.03
N GLU A 121 11.74 -7.54 -7.88
CA GLU A 121 12.74 -6.51 -8.18
C GLU A 121 12.11 -5.28 -8.86
N GLU A 122 11.14 -5.51 -9.73
CA GLU A 122 10.39 -4.50 -10.47
C GLU A 122 9.58 -3.60 -9.50
N LEU A 123 8.94 -4.20 -8.49
CA LEU A 123 8.23 -3.46 -7.44
C LEU A 123 9.19 -2.70 -6.52
N ARG A 124 10.37 -3.26 -6.25
CA ARG A 124 11.43 -2.58 -5.49
C ARG A 124 11.93 -1.34 -6.23
N MET A 125 12.13 -1.43 -7.55
CA MET A 125 12.49 -0.29 -8.39
C MET A 125 11.41 0.79 -8.39
N LEU A 126 10.12 0.40 -8.51
CA LEU A 126 9.00 1.33 -8.38
C LEU A 126 8.98 1.99 -6.99
N GLN A 127 9.15 1.22 -5.92
CA GLN A 127 9.20 1.76 -4.55
C GLN A 127 10.36 2.76 -4.39
N GLN A 128 11.54 2.43 -4.88
CA GLN A 128 12.71 3.30 -4.81
C GLN A 128 12.47 4.60 -5.57
N PHE A 129 11.84 4.52 -6.75
CA PHE A 129 11.42 5.71 -7.49
C PHE A 129 10.41 6.57 -6.71
N LEU A 130 9.39 5.96 -6.10
CA LEU A 130 8.40 6.70 -5.31
C LEU A 130 9.04 7.39 -4.10
N VAL A 131 10.01 6.73 -3.45
CA VAL A 131 10.78 7.31 -2.35
C VAL A 131 11.63 8.49 -2.85
N SER A 132 12.37 8.35 -3.95
CA SER A 132 13.19 9.44 -4.49
C SER A 132 12.37 10.66 -4.91
N GLU A 133 11.21 10.43 -5.54
CA GLU A 133 10.32 11.52 -5.92
C GLU A 133 9.65 12.19 -4.70
N THR A 134 9.44 11.43 -3.61
CA THR A 134 8.95 11.98 -2.34
C THR A 134 10.01 12.85 -1.64
N GLU A 135 11.27 12.42 -1.65
CA GLU A 135 12.39 13.23 -1.13
C GLU A 135 12.57 14.54 -1.89
N SER A 136 12.25 14.54 -3.20
CA SER A 136 12.24 15.75 -4.02
C SER A 136 11.06 16.69 -3.75
N GLY A 137 10.09 16.28 -2.93
CA GLY A 137 8.90 17.06 -2.57
C GLY A 137 7.79 17.08 -3.62
N LYS A 138 7.93 16.32 -4.72
CA LYS A 138 6.93 16.24 -5.80
C LYS A 138 5.83 15.22 -5.52
N LEU A 139 6.14 14.21 -4.70
CA LEU A 139 5.20 13.19 -4.25
C LEU A 139 5.10 13.20 -2.72
N ASN A 140 3.97 12.69 -2.24
CA ASN A 140 3.78 12.22 -0.90
C ASN A 140 3.50 10.72 -0.99
N PHE A 141 4.52 9.93 -0.73
CA PHE A 141 4.38 8.49 -0.56
C PHE A 141 3.81 8.19 0.82
N CYS A 142 2.53 7.80 0.88
CA CYS A 142 1.90 7.38 2.11
C CYS A 142 2.36 5.96 2.45
N ASN A 143 3.58 5.85 2.98
CA ASN A 143 3.86 4.73 3.87
C ASN A 143 2.88 4.89 5.03
N ASN A 144 1.82 4.08 5.07
CA ASN A 144 0.92 4.03 6.22
C ASN A 144 1.75 3.72 7.48
N VAL A 145 2.16 4.81 8.13
CA VAL A 145 2.54 5.01 9.53
C VAL A 145 1.43 5.89 10.09
N PHE A 146 0.22 5.36 10.04
CA PHE A 146 -0.73 5.41 11.13
C PHE A 146 -0.86 3.92 11.47
N LEU A 147 -0.31 3.38 12.55
CA LEU A 147 0.05 3.86 13.88
C LEU A 147 1.48 3.45 14.25
#